data_AF-A0A7J9WA08-F1
#
_entry.id   AF-A0A7J9WA08-F1
#
_cell.length_a   1.000
_cell.length_b   1.000
_cell.length_c   1.000
_cell.angle_alpha   90.00
_cell.angle_beta   90.00
_cell.angle_gamma   90.00
#
_symmetry.space_group_name_H-M   'P 1'
#
loop_
_entity.id
_entity.type
_entity.pdbx_description
1 polymer ?
#
loop_
_entity_poly.entity_id
_entity_poly.type
_entity_poly.pdbx_seq_one_letter_code
_entity_poly.pdbx_strand_id
1 'polypeptide(L)'
;MSMFDRFRRRRAKPGGPGPSAQAQSRLKEFMTSREGVEAFVEPPTSVYAMSLCLVAADGEYLRQPVKDEKQAKRLCGEHGVPLYDARIVGYPKRMRDYERGVRQQRIGLEDLPPLDIIENPERD
;
A
#
# COMPACT_ATOMS: atom_id res chain seq x y z
N MET A 1 22.94 -31.43 24.49
CA MET A 1 22.48 -30.09 24.93
C MET A 1 22.95 -29.08 23.91
N SER A 2 22.03 -28.50 23.13
CA SER A 2 22.38 -27.57 22.05
C SER A 2 22.72 -26.20 22.63
N MET A 3 23.96 -25.76 22.42
CA MET A 3 24.54 -24.55 23.01
C MET A 3 24.71 -23.42 21.99
N PHE A 4 23.85 -23.36 20.97
CA PHE A 4 23.85 -22.30 19.96
C PHE A 4 22.47 -21.67 19.69
N ASP A 5 21.44 -22.01 20.48
CA ASP A 5 20.08 -21.49 20.32
C ASP A 5 19.74 -20.37 21.33
N ARG A 6 20.62 -19.37 21.50
CA ARG A 6 20.36 -18.34 22.53
C ARG A 6 20.87 -16.92 22.33
N PHE A 7 21.28 -16.47 21.15
CA PHE A 7 21.66 -15.06 21.00
C PHE A 7 21.19 -14.40 19.70
N ARG A 8 19.87 -14.29 19.52
CA ARG A 8 19.28 -13.07 18.91
C ARG A 8 17.80 -12.86 19.25
N ARG A 9 17.45 -12.92 20.54
CA ARG A 9 16.19 -12.28 21.01
C ARG A 9 16.33 -10.76 20.94
N ARG A 10 15.41 -10.14 20.17
CA ARG A 10 14.95 -8.74 20.26
C ARG A 10 16.03 -7.65 20.17
N ARG A 11 16.32 -7.18 18.96
CA ARG A 11 16.64 -5.76 18.76
C ARG A 11 15.32 -4.98 18.81
N ALA A 12 15.02 -4.36 19.95
CA ALA A 12 14.12 -3.21 19.96
C ALA A 12 14.75 -2.11 19.09
N LYS A 13 13.95 -1.53 18.17
CA LYS A 13 14.41 -0.60 17.13
C LYS A 13 14.67 0.81 17.69
N PRO A 14 15.56 1.61 17.08
CA PRO A 14 15.73 3.04 17.38
C PRO A 14 14.44 3.80 17.06
N GLY A 15 14.09 4.77 17.90
CA GLY A 15 12.75 5.34 18.02
C GLY A 15 12.49 6.61 17.22
N GLY A 16 11.42 6.57 16.41
CA GLY A 16 10.45 7.66 16.28
C GLY A 16 9.15 7.26 17.01
N PRO A 17 8.12 8.14 17.09
CA PRO A 17 6.84 7.77 17.69
C PRO A 17 6.31 6.49 17.04
N GLY A 18 6.09 5.45 17.86
CA GLY A 18 5.48 4.21 17.40
C GLY A 18 4.06 4.45 16.85
N PRO A 19 3.43 3.44 16.25
CA PRO A 19 2.06 3.55 15.73
C PRO A 19 1.10 4.01 16.83
N SER A 20 0.57 5.22 16.69
CA SER A 20 -0.45 5.75 17.61
C SER A 20 -1.83 5.19 17.26
N ALA A 21 -2.77 5.25 18.20
CA ALA A 21 -4.18 4.92 17.91
C ALA A 21 -4.74 5.82 16.80
N GLN A 22 -4.33 7.09 16.77
CA GLN A 22 -4.70 8.04 15.72
C GLN A 22 -4.14 7.65 14.35
N ALA A 23 -2.89 7.17 14.27
CA ALA A 23 -2.29 6.69 13.03
C ALA A 23 -3.09 5.51 12.45
N GLN A 24 -3.49 4.57 13.30
CA GLN A 24 -4.33 3.45 12.89
C GLN A 24 -5.73 3.92 12.45
N SER A 25 -6.33 4.88 13.14
CA SER A 25 -7.63 5.43 12.76
C SER A 25 -7.58 6.08 11.37
N ARG A 26 -6.53 6.86 11.08
CA ARG A 26 -6.34 7.50 9.77
C ARG A 26 -6.15 6.49 8.65
N LEU A 27 -5.39 5.42 8.89
CA LEU A 27 -5.24 4.32 7.92
C LEU A 27 -6.60 3.69 7.60
N LYS A 28 -7.38 3.36 8.63
CA LYS A 28 -8.73 2.78 8.44
C LYS A 28 -9.65 3.71 7.68
N GLU A 29 -9.72 4.97 8.12
CA GLU A 29 -10.54 6.00 7.49
C GLU A 29 -10.20 6.12 6.00
N PHE A 30 -8.91 6.19 5.67
CA PHE A 30 -8.44 6.25 4.28
C PHE A 30 -8.87 5.03 3.47
N MET A 31 -8.65 3.81 3.98
CA MET A 31 -9.08 2.57 3.30
C MET A 31 -10.59 2.51 3.07
N THR A 32 -11.40 3.06 3.98
CA THR A 32 -12.87 3.00 3.88
C THR A 32 -13.49 4.11 3.04
N SER A 33 -12.79 5.23 2.85
CA SER A 33 -13.34 6.43 2.20
C SER A 33 -12.82 6.64 0.77
N ARG A 34 -11.75 5.94 0.37
CA ARG A 34 -11.17 6.01 -0.97
C ARG A 34 -11.42 4.70 -1.71
N GLU A 35 -11.59 4.79 -3.03
CA GLU A 35 -11.71 3.62 -3.91
C GLU A 35 -10.33 3.19 -4.44
N GLY A 36 -10.22 1.90 -4.80
CA GLY A 36 -9.03 1.33 -5.46
C GLY A 36 -7.74 1.52 -4.65
N VAL A 37 -7.83 1.48 -3.33
CA VAL A 37 -6.68 1.65 -2.44
C VAL A 37 -5.76 0.44 -2.52
N GLU A 38 -4.47 0.69 -2.72
CA GLU A 38 -3.40 -0.29 -2.58
C GLU A 38 -2.48 0.10 -1.43
N ALA A 39 -1.97 -0.88 -0.69
CA ALA A 39 -1.07 -0.66 0.43
C ALA A 39 0.35 -1.11 0.10
N PHE A 40 1.33 -0.32 0.55
CA PHE A 40 2.75 -0.55 0.37
C PHE A 40 3.43 -0.53 1.74
N VAL A 41 3.93 -1.68 2.19
CA VAL A 41 4.72 -1.76 3.42
C VAL A 41 6.14 -1.29 3.14
N GLU A 42 6.61 -0.39 3.99
CA GLU A 42 7.95 0.15 3.96
C GLU A 42 8.72 -0.41 5.15
N PRO A 43 9.86 -1.08 4.94
CA PRO A 43 10.64 -1.59 6.05
C PRO A 43 11.14 -0.43 6.93
N PRO A 44 11.47 -0.72 8.20
CA PRO A 44 12.15 0.26 9.05
C PRO A 44 13.49 0.67 8.43
N THR A 45 13.84 1.94 8.60
CA THR A 45 15.20 2.44 8.34
C THR A 45 15.90 2.73 9.68
N SER A 46 17.12 3.26 9.63
CA SER A 46 17.82 3.70 10.86
C SER A 46 17.11 4.86 11.56
N VAL A 47 16.37 5.69 10.80
CA VAL A 47 15.73 6.92 11.29
C VAL A 47 14.22 6.71 11.50
N TYR A 48 13.58 5.93 10.63
CA TYR A 48 12.13 5.78 10.63
C TYR A 48 11.70 4.36 10.99
N ALA A 49 10.61 4.27 11.77
CA ALA A 49 9.92 3.02 12.02
C ALA A 49 9.34 2.43 10.73
N MET A 50 8.86 1.19 10.80
CA MET A 50 8.13 0.58 9.69
C MET A 50 6.86 1.40 9.40
N SER A 51 6.53 1.63 8.14
CA SER A 51 5.37 2.41 7.75
C SER A 51 4.53 1.68 6.71
N LEU A 52 3.27 2.09 6.63
CA LEU A 52 2.32 1.68 5.61
C LEU A 52 1.96 2.92 4.79
N CYS A 53 2.19 2.84 3.48
CA CYS A 53 1.79 3.86 2.52
C CYS A 53 0.56 3.34 1.77
N LEU A 54 -0.57 4.02 1.91
CA LEU A 54 -1.79 3.73 1.16
C LEU A 54 -1.85 4.67 -0.04
N VAL A 55 -2.25 4.14 -1.20
CA VAL A 55 -2.40 4.91 -2.43
C VAL A 55 -3.75 4.60 -3.07
N ALA A 56 -4.62 5.60 -3.14
CA ALA A 56 -5.95 5.53 -3.77
C ALA A 56 -5.86 5.50 -5.30
N ALA A 57 -6.98 5.23 -5.97
CA ALA A 57 -7.06 5.13 -7.44
C ALA A 57 -6.65 6.43 -8.17
N ASP A 58 -6.94 7.60 -7.61
CA ASP A 58 -6.61 8.91 -8.17
C ASP A 58 -5.15 9.34 -7.90
N GLY A 59 -4.45 8.58 -7.05
CA GLY A 59 -3.08 8.84 -6.62
C GLY A 59 -2.96 9.56 -5.28
N GLU A 60 -4.06 9.93 -4.61
CA GLU A 60 -4.00 10.41 -3.22
C GLU A 60 -3.30 9.36 -2.36
N TYR A 61 -2.44 9.78 -1.45
CA TYR A 61 -1.73 8.85 -0.59
C TYR A 61 -1.70 9.30 0.87
N LEU A 62 -1.62 8.31 1.75
CA LEU A 62 -1.44 8.49 3.18
C LEU A 62 -0.35 7.55 3.69
N ARG A 63 0.63 8.11 4.40
CA ARG A 63 1.69 7.35 5.06
C ARG A 63 1.55 7.44 6.57
N GLN A 64 1.53 6.30 7.24
CA GLN A 64 1.51 6.23 8.71
C GLN A 64 2.42 5.11 9.24
N PRO A 65 3.02 5.28 10.43
CA PRO A 65 3.83 4.22 11.05
C PRO A 65 2.95 3.03 11.46
N VAL A 66 3.53 1.83 11.35
CA VAL A 66 2.95 0.56 11.81
C VAL A 66 3.93 -0.19 12.70
N LYS A 67 3.43 -1.03 13.60
CA LYS A 67 4.23 -1.73 14.60
C LYS A 67 5.18 -2.72 13.95
N ASP A 68 4.62 -3.52 13.07
CA ASP A 68 5.25 -4.63 12.39
C ASP A 68 4.42 -5.02 11.16
N GLU A 69 4.99 -5.90 10.33
CA GLU A 69 4.38 -6.37 9.10
C GLU A 69 3.10 -7.17 9.36
N LYS A 70 2.97 -7.80 10.53
CA LYS A 70 1.77 -8.56 10.91
C LYS A 70 0.59 -7.61 11.14
N GLN A 71 0.82 -6.46 11.78
CA GLN A 71 -0.21 -5.43 11.90
C GLN A 71 -0.63 -4.89 10.53
N ALA A 72 0.32 -4.63 9.63
CA ALA A 72 0.01 -4.18 8.27
C ALA A 72 -0.85 -5.21 7.52
N LYS A 73 -0.45 -6.49 7.52
CA LYS A 73 -1.20 -7.60 6.90
C LYS A 73 -2.60 -7.72 7.46
N ARG A 74 -2.75 -7.65 8.80
CA ARG A 74 -4.06 -7.72 9.45
C ARG A 74 -4.96 -6.56 9.05
N LEU A 75 -4.46 -5.32 9.11
CA LEU A 75 -5.24 -4.14 8.73
C LEU A 75 -5.68 -4.21 7.27
N CYS A 76 -4.77 -4.50 6.35
CA CYS A 76 -5.10 -4.57 4.93
C CYS A 76 -6.08 -5.73 4.65
N GLY A 77 -5.87 -6.90 5.26
CA GLY A 77 -6.77 -8.05 5.13
C GLY A 77 -8.18 -7.79 5.66
N GLU A 78 -8.33 -7.10 6.80
CA GLU A 78 -9.64 -6.71 7.36
C GLU A 78 -10.43 -5.77 6.43
N HIS A 79 -9.74 -5.00 5.59
CA HIS A 79 -10.34 -4.02 4.68
C HIS A 79 -10.32 -4.46 3.20
N GLY A 80 -9.87 -5.67 2.90
CA GLY A 80 -9.77 -6.16 1.51
C GLY A 80 -8.77 -5.39 0.65
N VAL A 81 -7.79 -4.72 1.27
CA VAL A 81 -6.79 -3.91 0.57
C VAL A 81 -5.58 -4.79 0.22
N PRO A 82 -5.12 -4.82 -1.04
CA PRO A 82 -3.91 -5.54 -1.40
C PRO A 82 -2.67 -4.88 -0.78
N LEU A 83 -1.72 -5.71 -0.33
CA LEU A 83 -0.50 -5.26 0.35
C LEU A 83 0.75 -5.74 -0.39
N TYR A 84 1.62 -4.79 -0.73
CA TYR A 84 2.88 -5.02 -1.44
C TYR A 84 4.09 -4.55 -0.63
N ASP A 85 5.28 -5.10 -0.89
CA ASP A 85 6.53 -4.55 -0.36
C ASP A 85 7.05 -3.45 -1.29
N ALA A 86 7.11 -2.22 -0.77
CA ALA A 86 7.50 -1.03 -1.54
C ALA A 86 8.91 -1.14 -2.16
N ARG A 87 9.81 -1.95 -1.57
CA ARG A 87 11.16 -2.15 -2.14
C ARG A 87 11.18 -3.04 -3.36
N ILE A 88 10.19 -3.92 -3.48
CA ILE A 88 10.10 -4.89 -4.56
C ILE A 88 9.38 -4.24 -5.75
N VAL A 89 8.21 -3.65 -5.50
CA VAL A 89 7.35 -3.12 -6.58
C VAL A 89 7.56 -1.63 -6.85
N GLY A 90 8.17 -0.89 -5.91
CA GLY A 90 8.21 0.57 -5.96
C GLY A 90 6.86 1.22 -5.64
N TYR A 91 6.74 2.52 -5.87
CA TYR A 91 5.46 3.23 -5.77
C TYR A 91 4.77 3.32 -7.12
N PRO A 92 3.43 3.27 -7.16
CA PRO A 92 2.69 3.29 -8.40
C PRO A 92 2.80 4.68 -9.06
N LYS A 93 2.75 4.70 -10.39
CA LYS A 93 2.86 5.93 -11.20
C LYS A 93 1.87 7.02 -10.74
N ARG A 94 0.65 6.62 -10.40
CA ARG A 94 -0.43 7.52 -9.97
C ARG A 94 -0.09 8.35 -8.73
N MET A 95 0.65 7.79 -7.78
CA MET A 95 1.13 8.54 -6.61
C MET A 95 2.09 9.66 -7.04
N ARG A 96 3.01 9.36 -7.96
CA ARG A 96 3.97 10.34 -8.50
C ARG A 96 3.30 11.41 -9.34
N ASP A 97 2.25 11.04 -10.07
CA ASP A 97 1.44 11.98 -10.85
C ASP A 97 0.67 12.93 -9.91
N TYR A 98 0.10 12.40 -8.82
CA TYR A 98 -0.59 13.19 -7.80
C TYR A 98 0.32 14.25 -7.16
N GLU A 99 1.58 13.90 -6.84
CA GLU A 99 2.58 14.85 -6.35
C GLU A 99 2.91 15.98 -7.34
N ARG A 100 2.73 15.72 -8.65
CA ARG A 100 2.89 16.71 -9.72
C ARG A 100 1.61 17.51 -9.98
N GLY A 101 0.57 17.32 -9.19
CA GLY A 101 -0.74 17.94 -9.38
C GLY A 101 -1.57 17.32 -10.50
N VAL A 102 -1.13 16.19 -11.08
CA VAL A 102 -1.88 15.46 -12.10
C VAL A 102 -2.72 14.40 -11.41
N ARG A 103 -4.05 14.59 -11.43
CA ARG A 103 -4.99 13.61 -10.89
C ARG A 103 -5.36 12.62 -11.98
N GLN A 104 -5.18 11.33 -11.70
CA GLN A 104 -5.67 10.32 -12.62
C GLN A 104 -7.20 10.33 -12.60
N GLN A 105 -7.79 10.57 -13.75
CA GLN A 105 -9.24 10.47 -13.90
C GLN A 105 -9.62 9.00 -13.97
N ARG A 106 -10.68 8.67 -13.25
CA ARG A 106 -11.30 7.37 -13.40
C ARG A 106 -11.94 7.33 -14.78
N ILE A 107 -11.64 6.28 -15.54
CA ILE A 107 -12.29 6.01 -16.81
C ILE A 107 -13.68 5.46 -16.49
N GLY A 108 -14.73 6.13 -16.95
CA GLY A 108 -16.11 5.64 -16.83
C GLY A 108 -16.30 4.38 -17.68
N LEU A 109 -17.33 3.58 -17.36
CA LEU A 109 -17.66 2.43 -18.20
C LEU A 109 -18.10 2.88 -19.60
N GLU A 110 -18.70 4.08 -19.68
CA GLU A 110 -19.09 4.79 -20.88
C GLU A 110 -17.92 5.29 -21.74
N ASP A 111 -16.75 5.51 -21.12
CA ASP A 111 -15.55 5.98 -21.79
C ASP A 111 -14.68 4.82 -22.30
N LEU A 112 -14.97 3.58 -21.87
CA LEU A 112 -14.31 2.40 -22.37
C LEU A 112 -14.72 2.17 -23.83
N PRO A 113 -13.78 1.75 -24.70
CA PRO A 113 -14.16 1.34 -26.04
C PRO A 113 -15.19 0.21 -25.95
N PRO A 114 -16.20 0.17 -26.84
CA PRO A 114 -17.15 -0.93 -26.89
C PRO A 114 -16.41 -2.26 -27.00
N LEU A 115 -16.86 -3.28 -26.26
CA LEU A 115 -16.22 -4.60 -26.19
C LEU A 115 -16.53 -5.49 -27.43
N ASP A 116 -17.05 -4.88 -28.48
CA ASP A 116 -17.62 -5.49 -29.68
C ASP A 116 -16.74 -5.12 -30.90
N ILE A 117 -16.26 -5.97 -31.81
CA ILE A 117 -16.21 -7.43 -31.99
C ILE A 117 -14.97 -7.65 -32.87
N ILE A 118 -14.04 -8.55 -32.51
CA ILE A 118 -13.12 -9.09 -33.53
C ILE A 118 -13.95 -10.09 -34.34
N GLU A 119 -14.88 -9.59 -35.15
CA GLU A 119 -15.27 -10.33 -36.33
C GLU A 119 -14.01 -10.33 -37.18
N ASN A 120 -13.35 -11.47 -37.23
CA ASN A 120 -12.29 -11.72 -38.19
C ASN A 120 -12.93 -12.42 -39.39
N PRO A 121 -13.52 -11.68 -40.35
CA PRO A 121 -14.19 -12.31 -41.48
C PRO A 121 -13.22 -12.91 -42.50
N GLU A 122 -11.91 -12.67 -42.41
CA GLU A 122 -11.00 -13.04 -43.49
C GLU A 122 -9.73 -13.70 -42.95
N ARG A 123 -9.80 -15.03 -42.77
CA ARG A 123 -8.66 -15.92 -42.97
C ARG A 123 -9.03 -16.80 -44.17
N ASP A 124 -8.76 -16.27 -45.35
CA ASP A 124 -8.66 -17.05 -46.60
C ASP A 124 -7.19 -17.46 -46.78
#